data_AF-A0A815M8Z0-F1
#
_entry.id   AF-A0A815M8Z0-F1
#
_cell.length_a   1.000
_cell.length_b   1.000
_cell.length_c   1.000
_cell.angle_alpha   90.00
_cell.angle_beta   90.00
_cell.angle_gamma   90.00
#
_symmetry.space_group_name_H-M   'P 1'
#
loop_
_entity.id
_entity.type
_entity.pdbx_description
1 polymer ?
#
loop_
_entity_poly.entity_id
_entity_poly.type
_entity_poly.pdbx_seq_one_letter_code
_entity_poly.pdbx_strand_id
1 'polypeptide(L)'
;MSPTSNLKNHQISILHFWNKGIRSAHRIYRETNIPLTTIYYNIDKLKRSGSLKHRDENGRPRVLGGIEKKAIGQCIRCNNEIILSEIKEKLSKMYHNY
;
A
#
# COMPACT_ATOMS: atom_id res chain seq x y z
N MET A 1 -12.63 22.62 -5.32
CA MET A 1 -12.70 21.16 -5.07
C MET A 1 -11.28 20.60 -5.03
N SER A 2 -10.97 19.71 -4.08
CA SER A 2 -9.61 19.13 -3.94
C SER A 2 -9.33 18.12 -5.05
N PRO A 3 -8.11 18.01 -5.60
CA PRO A 3 -7.76 17.04 -6.64
C PRO A 3 -8.16 15.58 -6.29
N THR A 4 -8.18 15.26 -5.00
CA THR A 4 -8.54 13.93 -4.49
C THR A 4 -10.03 13.62 -4.59
N SER A 5 -10.92 14.63 -4.57
CA SER A 5 -12.36 14.41 -4.70
C SER A 5 -12.75 14.05 -6.13
N ASN A 6 -12.11 14.66 -7.13
CA ASN A 6 -12.38 14.37 -8.54
C ASN A 6 -11.95 12.95 -8.93
N LEU A 7 -10.79 12.49 -8.45
CA LEU A 7 -10.34 11.11 -8.68
C LEU A 7 -11.31 10.07 -8.10
N LYS A 8 -11.78 10.29 -6.87
CA LYS A 8 -12.77 9.41 -6.24
C LYS A 8 -14.09 9.40 -7.03
N ASN A 9 -14.57 10.56 -7.47
CA ASN A 9 -15.79 10.65 -8.27
C ASN A 9 -15.65 9.90 -9.60
N HIS A 10 -14.52 10.03 -10.30
CA HIS A 10 -14.24 9.28 -11.52
C HIS A 10 -14.25 7.76 -11.29
N GLN A 11 -13.62 7.30 -10.21
CA GLN A 11 -13.60 5.88 -9.84
C GLN A 11 -15.00 5.35 -9.56
N ILE A 12 -15.83 6.11 -8.83
CA ILE A 12 -17.22 5.73 -8.54
C ILE A 12 -18.03 5.60 -9.84
N SER A 13 -17.93 6.59 -10.74
CA SER A 13 -18.62 6.53 -12.03
C SER A 13 -18.17 5.34 -12.87
N ILE A 14 -16.86 5.09 -12.99
CA ILE A 14 -16.34 3.95 -13.77
C ILE A 14 -16.78 2.62 -13.16
N LEU A 15 -16.76 2.50 -11.83
CA LEU A 15 -17.22 1.29 -11.13
C LEU A 15 -18.70 1.02 -11.38
N HIS A 16 -19.54 2.06 -11.42
CA HIS A 16 -20.96 1.94 -11.77
C HIS A 16 -21.16 1.34 -13.17
N PHE A 17 -20.44 1.84 -14.19
CA PHE A 17 -20.50 1.27 -15.54
C PHE A 17 -19.99 -0.16 -15.59
N TRP A 18 -18.90 -0.46 -14.87
CA TRP A 18 -18.35 -1.81 -14.77
C TRP A 18 -19.35 -2.82 -14.20
N ASN A 19 -20.07 -2.44 -13.14
CA ASN A 19 -21.10 -3.25 -12.49
C ASN A 19 -22.32 -3.46 -13.38
N LYS A 20 -22.63 -2.50 -14.26
CA LYS A 20 -23.65 -2.63 -15.32
C LYS A 20 -23.17 -3.45 -16.53
N GLY A 21 -21.97 -4.04 -16.49
CA GLY A 21 -21.41 -4.81 -17.59
C GLY A 21 -20.87 -3.97 -18.76
N ILE A 22 -20.83 -2.64 -18.64
CA ILE A 22 -20.32 -1.76 -19.69
C ILE A 22 -18.80 -1.66 -19.55
N ARG A 23 -18.08 -2.25 -20.52
CA ARG A 23 -16.60 -2.30 -20.53
C ARG A 23 -15.96 -1.47 -21.64
N SER A 24 -16.76 -0.80 -22.47
CA SER A 24 -16.26 0.06 -23.55
C SER A 24 -15.82 1.41 -22.99
N ALA A 25 -14.52 1.72 -23.07
CA ALA A 25 -13.98 2.99 -22.61
C ALA A 25 -14.58 4.18 -23.37
N HIS A 26 -14.78 4.06 -24.68
CA HIS A 26 -15.43 5.10 -25.49
C HIS A 26 -16.88 5.36 -25.11
N ARG A 27 -17.62 4.32 -24.70
CA ARG A 27 -18.97 4.50 -24.18
C ARG A 27 -18.94 5.27 -22.86
N ILE A 28 -18.08 4.87 -21.93
CA ILE A 28 -17.95 5.54 -20.62
C ILE A 28 -17.50 6.99 -20.80
N TYR A 29 -16.58 7.28 -21.71
CA TYR A 29 -16.15 8.65 -22.04
C TYR A 29 -17.32 9.53 -22.49
N ARG A 30 -18.14 9.04 -23.43
CA ARG A 30 -19.31 9.79 -23.93
C ARG A 30 -20.31 10.13 -22.83
N GLU A 31 -20.47 9.24 -21.84
CA GLU A 31 -21.43 9.42 -20.75
C GLU A 31 -20.89 10.28 -19.59
N THR A 32 -19.57 10.32 -19.39
CA THR A 32 -18.97 10.89 -18.16
C THR A 32 -17.97 12.01 -18.40
N ASN A 33 -17.49 12.17 -19.64
CA ASN A 33 -16.40 13.06 -20.01
C ASN A 33 -15.08 12.82 -19.22
N ILE A 34 -14.92 11.65 -18.58
CA ILE A 34 -13.69 11.27 -17.89
C ILE A 34 -12.63 10.95 -18.95
N PRO A 35 -11.39 11.46 -18.87
CA PRO A 35 -10.36 11.19 -19.85
C PRO A 35 -10.18 9.69 -20.16
N LEU A 36 -10.09 9.34 -21.44
CA LEU A 36 -9.97 7.94 -21.89
C LEU A 36 -8.82 7.20 -21.20
N THR A 37 -7.68 7.86 -21.00
CA THR A 37 -6.52 7.30 -20.28
C THR A 37 -6.87 6.85 -18.87
N THR A 38 -7.62 7.68 -18.13
CA THR A 38 -8.14 7.36 -16.79
C THR A 38 -9.10 6.18 -16.86
N ILE A 39 -9.99 6.14 -17.85
CA ILE A 39 -10.95 5.04 -18.00
C ILE A 39 -10.22 3.72 -18.27
N TYR A 40 -9.29 3.70 -19.24
CA TYR A 40 -8.51 2.51 -19.57
C TYR A 40 -7.73 2.00 -18.35
N TYR A 41 -7.01 2.89 -17.66
CA TYR A 41 -6.28 2.54 -16.45
C TYR A 41 -7.16 1.86 -15.39
N ASN A 42 -8.33 2.43 -15.10
CA ASN A 42 -9.25 1.89 -14.10
C ASN A 42 -9.92 0.58 -14.55
N ILE A 43 -10.28 0.45 -15.83
CA ILE A 43 -10.80 -0.81 -16.40
C ILE A 43 -9.75 -1.91 -16.28
N ASP A 44 -8.50 -1.63 -16.62
CA ASP A 44 -7.43 -2.63 -16.52
C ASP A 44 -7.07 -2.95 -15.06
N LYS A 45 -7.21 -1.98 -14.15
CA LYS A 45 -7.13 -2.23 -12.71
C LYS A 45 -8.25 -3.18 -12.27
N LEU A 46 -9.50 -2.91 -12.65
CA LEU A 46 -10.67 -3.76 -12.35
C LEU A 46 -10.54 -5.18 -12.93
N LYS A 47 -10.01 -5.33 -14.15
CA LYS A 47 -9.72 -6.66 -14.72
C LYS A 47 -8.70 -7.44 -13.90
N ARG A 48 -7.68 -6.77 -13.36
CA ARG A 48 -6.59 -7.41 -12.60
C ARG A 48 -6.97 -7.76 -11.17
N SER A 49 -7.62 -6.83 -10.46
CA SER A 49 -7.85 -6.96 -9.02
C SER A 49 -9.32 -7.02 -8.61
N GLY A 50 -10.27 -6.84 -9.54
CA GLY A 50 -11.70 -6.73 -9.24
C GLY A 50 -12.07 -5.49 -8.42
N SER A 51 -11.11 -4.61 -8.11
CA SER A 51 -11.29 -3.51 -7.17
C SER A 51 -10.47 -2.28 -7.57
N LEU A 52 -11.09 -1.11 -7.42
CA LEU A 52 -10.43 0.18 -7.60
C LEU A 52 -9.79 0.72 -6.31
N LYS A 53 -9.93 0.02 -5.17
CA LYS A 53 -9.31 0.43 -3.91
C LYS A 53 -7.81 0.65 -4.11
N HIS A 54 -7.26 1.68 -3.47
CA HIS A 54 -5.82 1.84 -3.43
C HIS A 54 -5.22 0.61 -2.77
N ARG A 55 -4.10 0.11 -3.29
CA ARG A 55 -3.41 -0.98 -2.62
C ARG A 55 -2.84 -0.37 -1.34
N ASP A 56 -3.07 -1.01 -0.20
CA ASP A 56 -2.42 -0.58 1.03
C ASP A 56 -0.91 -0.65 0.78
N GLU A 57 -0.28 0.52 0.79
CA GLU A 57 1.16 0.63 0.68
C GLU A 57 1.73 0.13 2.00
N ASN A 58 1.98 -1.17 2.11
CA ASN A 58 2.63 -1.78 3.28
C ASN A 58 4.10 -1.35 3.43
N GLY A 59 4.51 -0.28 2.73
CA GLY A 59 5.87 0.20 2.64
C GLY A 59 6.83 -0.87 2.12
N ARG A 60 8.13 -0.56 2.23
CA ARG A 60 9.17 -1.58 2.05
C ARG A 60 9.10 -2.55 3.23
N PRO A 61 9.08 -3.88 3.00
CA PRO A 61 9.20 -4.87 4.05
C PRO A 61 10.40 -4.54 4.94
N ARG A 62 10.16 -4.40 6.24
CA ARG A 62 11.21 -4.10 7.21
C ARG A 62 11.79 -5.42 7.71
N VAL A 63 13.11 -5.54 7.67
CA VAL A 63 13.84 -6.69 8.22
C VAL A 63 13.63 -6.80 9.73
N LEU A 64 13.41 -5.66 10.41
CA LEU A 64 13.17 -5.57 11.84
C LEU A 64 11.82 -4.92 12.13
N GLY A 65 11.06 -5.53 13.03
CA GLY A 65 9.88 -5.00 13.69
C GLY A 65 10.20 -3.88 14.68
N GLY A 66 9.14 -3.27 15.24
CA GLY A 66 9.28 -2.12 16.14
C GLY A 66 9.95 -2.47 17.48
N ILE A 67 9.72 -3.69 17.98
CA ILE A 67 10.26 -4.16 19.27
C ILE A 67 11.78 -4.36 19.17
N GLU A 68 12.25 -5.07 18.13
CA GLU A 68 13.67 -5.36 17.92
C GLU A 68 14.47 -4.06 17.74
N LYS A 69 13.93 -3.08 16.99
CA LYS A 69 14.57 -1.76 16.84
C LYS A 69 14.74 -1.02 18.17
N LYS A 70 13.72 -1.07 19.04
CA LYS A 70 13.80 -0.44 20.37
C LYS A 70 14.84 -1.14 21.25
N ALA A 71 14.87 -2.47 21.23
CA ALA A 71 15.84 -3.26 21.99
C ALA A 71 17.29 -3.02 21.53
N ILE A 72 17.55 -2.92 20.22
CA ILE A 72 18.86 -2.51 19.68
C ILE A 72 19.23 -1.13 20.22
N GLY A 73 18.31 -0.16 20.13
CA GLY A 73 18.56 1.19 20.62
C GLY A 73 18.86 1.24 22.12
N GLN A 74 18.20 0.42 22.94
CA GLN A 74 18.50 0.30 24.36
C GLN A 74 19.88 -0.33 24.61
N CYS A 75 20.24 -1.38 23.87
CA CYS A 75 21.56 -2.02 24.00
C CYS A 75 22.69 -1.02 23.72
N ILE A 76 22.58 -0.25 22.64
CA ILE A 76 23.57 0.78 22.25
C ILE A 76 23.62 1.92 23.29
N ARG A 77 22.48 2.32 23.87
CA ARG A 77 22.45 3.36 24.90
C ARG A 77 23.07 2.92 26.23
N CYS A 78 22.88 1.66 26.62
CA CYS A 78 23.42 1.13 27.87
C CYS A 78 24.92 0.84 27.78
N ASN A 79 25.42 0.45 26.61
CA ASN A 79 26.84 0.24 26.35
C ASN A 79 27.15 0.67 24.91
N ASN A 80 27.90 1.76 24.76
CA ASN A 80 28.26 2.32 23.46
C ASN A 80 29.37 1.53 22.73
N GLU A 81 30.10 0.67 23.45
CA GLU A 81 31.15 -0.19 22.89
C GLU A 81 30.64 -1.60 22.54
N ILE A 82 29.34 -1.86 22.71
CA ILE A 82 28.75 -3.17 22.48
C ILE A 82 28.89 -3.61 21.01
N ILE A 83 29.30 -4.86 20.81
CA ILE A 83 29.50 -5.41 19.48
C ILE A 83 28.18 -5.99 18.96
N LEU A 84 27.98 -5.93 17.64
CA LEU A 84 26.76 -6.42 16.99
C LEU A 84 26.44 -7.90 17.30
N SER A 85 27.46 -8.75 17.46
CA SER A 85 27.30 -10.15 17.85
C SER A 85 26.66 -10.29 19.23
N GLU A 86 27.05 -9.44 20.18
CA GLU A 86 26.51 -9.43 21.55
C GLU A 86 25.08 -8.89 21.56
N ILE A 87 24.80 -7.86 20.76
CA ILE A 87 23.42 -7.38 20.55
C ILE A 87 22.57 -8.53 19.99
N LYS A 88 23.05 -9.24 18.96
CA LYS A 88 22.34 -10.37 18.37
C LYS A 88 22.04 -11.45 19.40
N GLU A 89 23.03 -11.84 20.21
CA GLU A 89 22.84 -12.84 21.26
C GLU A 89 21.82 -12.40 22.31
N LYS A 90 21.89 -11.14 22.76
CA LYS A 90 20.89 -10.57 23.69
C LYS A 90 19.49 -10.58 23.10
N LEU A 91 19.34 -10.17 21.85
CA LEU A 91 18.04 -10.18 21.17
C LEU A 91 17.50 -11.61 21.00
N SER A 92 18.35 -12.56 20.62
CA SER A 92 17.96 -13.97 20.52
C SER A 92 17.50 -14.52 21.87
N LYS A 93 18.20 -14.24 22.97
CA LYS A 93 17.78 -14.66 24.33
C LYS A 93 16.48 -14.02 24.80
N MET A 94 16.18 -12.79 24.38
CA MET A 94 14.97 -12.07 24.80
C MET A 94 13.72 -12.46 24.01
N TYR A 95 13.86 -12.75 22.71
CA TYR A 95 12.73 -12.91 21.79
C TYR A 95 12.62 -14.29 21.15
N HIS A 96 13.66 -15.13 21.26
CA HIS A 96 13.69 -16.52 20.77
C HIS A 96 14.03 -17.49 21.90
N ASN A 97 13.30 -17.44 23.01
CA ASN A 97 13.22 -18.59 23.92
C ASN A 97 12.19 -19.58 23.34
N TYR A 98 12.67 -20.58 22.61
CA TYR A 98 12.02 -21.87 22.46
C TYR A 98 12.82 -22.90 23.23
#